data_AF-A0A7W6XXS2-F1
#
_entry.id   AF-A0A7W6XXS2-F1
#
_cell.length_a   1.000
_cell.length_b   1.000
_cell.length_c   1.000
_cell.angle_alpha   90.00
_cell.angle_beta   90.00
_cell.angle_gamma   90.00
#
_symmetry.space_group_name_H-M   'P 1'
#
loop_
_entity.id
_entity.type
_entity.pdbx_description
1 polymer ?
#
loop_
_entity_poly.entity_id
_entity_poly.type
_entity_poly.pdbx_seq_one_letter_code
_entity_poly.pdbx_strand_id
1 'polypeptide(L)' 'MQDADNDNSETPMAEGTEPPRKMLSPAARRALAEAEERRKNQKPLELPPEIGGRGGAEPARFGDYEINGRAIDF' A
#
# COMPACT_ATOMS: atom_id res chain seq x y z
N MET A 1 -31.74 -8.89 -11.27
CA MET A 1 -30.56 -8.27 -11.90
C MET A 1 -29.92 -7.43 -10.80
N GLN A 2 -28.74 -7.83 -10.34
CA GLN A 2 -27.98 -7.06 -9.34
C GLN A 2 -27.04 -6.18 -10.16
N ASP A 3 -27.31 -4.88 -10.18
CA ASP A 3 -26.41 -3.91 -10.80
C ASP A 3 -25.16 -3.85 -9.92
N ALA A 4 -24.02 -4.17 -10.52
CA ALA A 4 -22.74 -4.08 -9.83
C ALA A 4 -22.37 -2.60 -9.68
N ASP A 5 -22.31 -2.13 -8.44
CA ASP A 5 -21.77 -0.82 -8.05
C ASP A 5 -20.25 -0.78 -8.33
N ASN A 6 -19.89 -0.63 -9.61
CA ASN A 6 -18.51 -0.46 -10.04
C ASN A 6 -18.15 1.04 -10.02
N ASP A 7 -17.69 1.51 -8.86
CA ASP A 7 -17.25 2.89 -8.60
C ASP A 7 -15.86 3.24 -9.19
N ASN A 8 -15.42 2.58 -10.28
CA ASN A 8 -14.19 2.97 -10.96
C ASN A 8 -14.43 4.16 -11.91
N SER A 9 -14.68 5.34 -11.36
CA SER A 9 -14.64 6.59 -12.11
C SER A 9 -13.19 7.05 -12.25
N GLU A 10 -12.52 6.65 -13.33
CA GLU A 10 -11.25 7.23 -13.77
C GLU A 10 -11.47 8.68 -14.25
N THR A 11 -11.58 9.63 -13.31
CA THR A 11 -11.31 11.03 -13.62
C THR A 11 -9.81 11.23 -13.68
N PRO A 12 -9.24 11.82 -14.75
CA PRO A 12 -7.81 12.11 -14.80
C PRO A 12 -7.56 13.24 -13.82
N MET A 13 -7.14 12.90 -12.59
CA MET A 13 -6.75 13.90 -11.61
C MET A 13 -5.45 14.56 -12.10
N ALA A 14 -5.54 15.85 -12.41
CA ALA A 14 -4.41 16.67 -12.80
C ALA A 14 -3.26 16.52 -11.79
N GLU A 15 -2.08 16.27 -12.33
CA GLU A 15 -0.79 16.14 -11.63
C GLU A 15 -0.62 17.34 -10.67
N GLY A 16 -0.67 17.07 -9.35
CA GLY A 16 -0.41 18.07 -8.31
C GLY A 16 -1.57 18.40 -7.35
N THR A 17 -2.75 17.79 -7.47
CA THR A 17 -3.81 17.97 -6.46
C THR A 17 -3.94 16.72 -5.59
N GLU A 18 -3.35 16.74 -4.39
CA GLU A 18 -3.67 15.71 -3.38
C GLU A 18 -5.19 15.73 -3.12
N PRO A 19 -5.89 14.60 -3.22
CA PRO A 19 -7.31 14.56 -2.86
C PRO A 19 -7.49 15.06 -1.43
N PRO A 20 -8.62 15.70 -1.09
CA PRO A 20 -8.86 16.18 0.26
C PRO A 20 -8.66 15.02 1.23
N ARG A 21 -7.63 15.14 2.08
CA ARG A 21 -7.23 14.07 3.00
C ARG A 21 -8.43 13.74 3.87
N LYS A 22 -9.01 12.55 3.66
CA LYS A 22 -10.13 12.06 4.47
C LYS A 22 -9.70 12.11 5.93
N MET A 23 -10.46 12.84 6.75
CA MET A 23 -10.17 12.92 8.19
C MET A 23 -10.17 11.51 8.78
N LEU A 24 -9.09 11.15 9.48
CA LEU A 24 -8.94 9.82 10.05
C LEU A 24 -10.05 9.56 11.08
N SER A 25 -10.79 8.48 10.88
CA SER A 25 -11.78 8.04 11.85
C SER A 25 -11.12 7.74 13.20
N PRO A 26 -11.86 7.81 14.33
CA PRO A 26 -11.33 7.43 15.64
C PRO A 26 -10.80 5.98 15.69
N ALA A 27 -11.35 5.09 14.86
CA ALA A 27 -10.87 3.72 14.72
C ALA A 27 -9.52 3.65 13.99
N ALA A 28 -9.38 4.40 12.89
CA ALA A 28 -8.12 4.46 12.14
C ALA A 28 -6.97 5.02 12.99
N ARG A 29 -7.24 6.06 13.80
CA ARG A 29 -6.23 6.61 14.72
C ARG A 29 -5.76 5.60 15.77
N ARG A 30 -6.68 4.82 16.33
CA ARG A 30 -6.34 3.75 17.29
C ARG A 30 -5.50 2.64 16.64
N ALA A 31 -5.89 2.20 15.44
CA ALA A 31 -5.14 1.18 14.72
C ALA A 31 -3.70 1.61 14.40
N LEU A 32 -3.51 2.87 14.00
CA LEU A 32 -2.18 3.43 13.74
C LEU A 32 -1.33 3.50 15.02
N ALA A 33 -1.91 3.94 16.14
CA ALA A 33 -1.21 3.99 17.42
C ALA A 33 -0.73 2.60 17.86
N GLU A 34 -1.58 1.57 17.75
CA GLU A 34 -1.20 0.19 18.09
C GLU A 34 -0.13 -0.37 17.15
N ALA A 35 -0.21 -0.06 15.85
CA ALA A 35 0.81 -0.44 14.87
C ALA A 35 2.16 0.22 15.16
N GLU A 36 2.17 1.49 15.57
CA GLU A 36 3.37 2.20 16.00
C GLU A 36 3.97 1.58 17.27
N GLU A 37 3.15 1.25 18.27
CA GLU A 37 3.59 0.55 19.48
C GLU A 37 4.22 -0.81 19.15
N ARG A 38 3.62 -1.58 18.24
CA ARG A 38 4.22 -2.82 17.73
C ARG A 38 5.57 -2.56 17.06
N ARG A 39 5.67 -1.55 16.19
CA ARG A 39 6.91 -1.22 15.48
C ARG A 39 8.02 -0.79 16.46
N LYS A 40 7.69 -0.04 17.52
CA LYS A 40 8.64 0.35 18.57
C LYS A 40 9.17 -0.84 19.37
N ASN A 41 8.33 -1.84 19.61
CA ASN A 41 8.70 -3.03 20.37
C ASN A 41 9.35 -4.13 19.50
N GLN A 42 9.21 -4.03 18.18
CA GLN A 42 9.81 -4.97 17.25
C GLN A 42 11.30 -4.65 17.07
N LYS A 43 12.15 -5.67 17.21
CA LYS A 43 13.58 -5.53 16.94
C LYS A 43 13.79 -5.30 15.44
N PRO A 44 14.69 -4.38 15.05
CA PRO A 44 15.06 -4.24 13.64
C PRO A 44 15.66 -5.55 13.16
N LEU A 45 15.16 -6.08 12.04
CA LEU A 45 15.82 -7.16 11.35
C LEU A 45 16.92 -6.56 10.47
N GLU A 46 18.18 -6.87 10.79
CA GLU A 46 19.32 -6.58 9.92
C GLU A 46 19.33 -7.62 8.80
N LEU A 47 18.56 -7.35 7.75
CA LEU A 47 18.59 -8.12 6.51
C LEU A 47 19.63 -7.48 5.58
N PRO A 48 20.45 -8.28 4.88
CA PRO A 48 21.35 -7.74 3.87
C PRO A 48 20.53 -6.99 2.80
N PRO A 49 21.07 -5.89 2.24
CA PRO A 49 20.38 -5.16 1.20
C PRO A 49 20.17 -6.09 -0.01
N GLU A 50 18.98 -6.04 -0.58
CA GLU A 50 18.70 -6.73 -1.82
C GLU A 50 19.40 -6.00 -2.97
N ILE A 51 20.28 -6.69 -3.70
CA ILE A 51 21.04 -6.12 -4.82
C ILE A 51 20.33 -6.51 -6.11
N GLY A 52 19.94 -5.53 -6.93
CA GLY A 52 19.22 -5.76 -8.18
C GLY A 52 17.74 -6.14 -8.01
N GLY A 53 17.25 -6.15 -6.77
CA GLY A 53 15.84 -6.31 -6.46
C GLY A 53 15.04 -5.05 -6.77
N ARG A 54 13.73 -5.22 -6.99
CA ARG A 54 12.80 -4.13 -7.35
C ARG A 54 12.45 -3.23 -6.16
N GLY A 55 12.98 -3.54 -4.98
CA GLY A 55 12.57 -2.96 -3.70
C GLY A 55 11.20 -3.51 -3.27
N GLY A 56 11.03 -3.76 -1.97
CA GLY A 56 9.79 -4.33 -1.44
C GLY A 56 9.85 -5.84 -1.23
N ALA A 57 8.72 -6.41 -0.81
CA ALA A 57 8.62 -7.83 -0.50
C ALA A 57 8.63 -8.64 -1.82
N GLU A 58 9.33 -9.78 -1.83
CA GLU A 58 9.57 -10.52 -3.06
C GLU A 58 8.24 -10.92 -3.76
N PRO A 59 8.00 -10.52 -5.02
CA PRO A 59 6.71 -10.73 -5.69
C PRO A 59 6.35 -12.22 -5.79
N ALA A 60 7.34 -13.11 -5.95
CA ALA A 60 7.14 -14.56 -5.96
C ALA A 60 6.67 -15.12 -4.60
N ARG A 61 7.03 -14.48 -3.49
CA ARG A 61 6.60 -14.90 -2.15
C ARG A 61 5.20 -14.40 -1.79
N PHE A 62 4.84 -13.21 -2.26
CA PHE A 62 3.62 -12.53 -1.84
C PHE A 62 2.56 -12.45 -2.94
N GLY A 63 2.86 -12.96 -4.14
CA GLY A 63 1.95 -12.97 -5.29
C GLY A 63 1.71 -11.59 -5.90
N ASP A 64 2.42 -10.57 -5.44
CA ASP A 64 2.25 -9.19 -5.89
C ASP A 64 3.21 -8.89 -7.04
N TYR A 65 2.86 -9.37 -8.23
CA TYR A 65 3.58 -9.06 -9.47
C TYR A 65 3.19 -7.69 -10.05
N GLU A 66 2.37 -6.92 -9.32
CA GLU A 66 1.87 -5.64 -9.81
C GLU A 66 2.74 -4.48 -9.32
N ILE A 67 3.16 -3.64 -10.25
CA ILE A 67 3.80 -2.35 -9.94
C ILE A 67 2.95 -1.27 -10.58
N ASN A 68 2.42 -0.35 -9.76
CA ASN A 68 1.51 0.71 -10.21
C ASN A 68 0.30 0.17 -11.01
N GLY A 69 -0.27 -0.96 -10.57
CA GLY A 69 -1.44 -1.59 -11.22
C GLY A 69 -1.14 -2.27 -12.56
N ARG A 70 0.13 -2.54 -12.87
CA ARG A 70 0.55 -3.32 -14.04
C ARG A 70 1.25 -4.58 -13.60
N ALA A 71 0.80 -5.73 -14.11
CA ALA A 71 1.55 -6.98 -13.96
C ALA A 71 2.88 -6.87 -14.71
N ILE A 72 3.99 -7.03 -14.00
CA ILE A 72 5.35 -6.98 -14.56
C ILE A 72 6.01 -8.34 -14.36
N ASP A 73 6.26 -9.03 -15.47
CA ASP A 73 7.04 -10.26 -15.53
C ASP A 73 8.41 -9.97 -16.14
N PHE A 74 9.49 -10.32 -15.41
CA PHE A 74 10.94 -10.14 -15.70
C PHE A 74 11.53 -8.73 -15.70
#